data_AF-A0AAV3NMN8-F1
#
_entry.id   AF-A0AAV3NMN8-F1
#
_cell.length_a   1.000
_cell.length_b   1.000
_cell.length_c   1.000
_cell.angle_alpha   90.00
_cell.angle_beta   90.00
_cell.angle_gamma   90.00
#
_symmetry.space_group_name_H-M   'P 1'
#
loop_
_entity.id
_entity.type
_entity.pdbx_description
1 polymer ?
#
loop_
_entity_poly.entity_id
_entity_poly.type
_entity_poly.pdbx_seq_one_letter_code
_entity_poly.pdbx_strand_id
1 'polypeptide(L)'
;MYGGSVDAQTTQLPSILLARVGKFTSSRFPGWRSCTNYDFIDGSRMLILWDGSRVNCDVLEIDSQHIHLRVTCKVTQVSFIVTFVYLVYCIVERRKLWDHLFLVGSALTLPWIIVGDFNCYSSSNDKVGGGALRPYDIKDLLDFRMALGLEDVVHLDKWLHLVQVR
;
A
#
# COMPACT_ATOMS: atom_id res chain seq x y z
N MET A 1 14.56 -2.19 -42.75
CA MET A 1 13.39 -2.96 -42.30
C MET A 1 13.87 -4.25 -41.65
N TYR A 2 13.94 -4.28 -40.33
CA TYR A 2 13.96 -5.53 -39.56
C TYR A 2 12.95 -5.33 -38.44
N GLY A 3 11.79 -5.96 -38.62
CA GLY A 3 10.81 -6.13 -37.56
C GLY A 3 11.27 -7.22 -36.61
N GLY A 4 11.01 -7.00 -35.34
CA GLY A 4 11.03 -7.99 -34.28
C GLY A 4 10.21 -7.41 -33.15
N SER A 5 8.92 -7.77 -33.12
CA SER A 5 8.06 -7.49 -31.97
C SER A 5 8.72 -8.13 -30.75
N VAL A 6 9.09 -7.29 -29.79
CA VAL A 6 9.38 -7.76 -28.44
C VAL A 6 8.02 -8.01 -27.82
N ASP A 7 7.46 -9.18 -28.10
CA ASP A 7 6.34 -9.70 -27.33
C ASP A 7 6.85 -9.85 -25.90
N ALA A 8 6.48 -8.88 -25.06
CA ALA A 8 6.68 -8.95 -23.62
C ALA A 8 5.90 -10.17 -23.14
N GLN A 9 6.61 -11.30 -23.00
CA GLN A 9 6.10 -12.49 -22.36
C GLN A 9 5.61 -12.09 -20.97
N THR A 10 4.30 -11.94 -20.84
CA THR A 10 3.62 -11.94 -19.56
C THR A 10 3.89 -13.30 -18.93
N THR A 11 4.87 -13.35 -18.02
CA THR A 11 5.24 -14.56 -17.30
C THR A 11 4.05 -14.98 -16.44
N GLN A 12 3.16 -15.83 -16.98
CA GLN A 12 2.12 -16.47 -16.18
C GLN A 12 2.79 -17.48 -15.24
N LEU A 13 2.96 -17.08 -13.97
CA LEU A 13 3.40 -17.92 -12.85
C LEU A 13 2.22 -18.15 -11.87
N PRO A 14 2.26 -19.22 -11.04
CA PRO A 14 1.25 -20.29 -11.13
C PRO A 14 -0.03 -20.04 -10.31
N SER A 15 -1.17 -20.30 -10.96
CA SER A 15 -2.56 -20.37 -10.49
C SER A 15 -2.80 -21.00 -9.10
N ILE A 16 -1.85 -21.78 -8.57
CA ILE A 16 -1.97 -22.49 -7.30
C ILE A 16 -1.96 -21.58 -6.07
N LEU A 17 -1.18 -20.50 -6.06
CA LEU A 17 -1.16 -19.56 -4.94
C LEU A 17 -2.45 -18.75 -4.88
N LEU A 18 -2.91 -18.23 -6.02
CA LEU A 18 -4.22 -17.59 -6.14
C LEU A 18 -5.36 -18.52 -5.72
N ALA A 19 -5.30 -19.80 -6.13
CA ALA A 19 -6.28 -20.80 -5.69
C ALA A 19 -6.24 -21.05 -4.17
N ARG A 20 -5.05 -21.06 -3.55
CA ARG A 20 -4.89 -21.21 -2.09
C ARG A 20 -5.41 -19.99 -1.35
N VAL A 21 -5.09 -18.78 -1.81
CA VAL A 21 -5.61 -17.53 -1.25
C VAL A 21 -7.13 -17.52 -1.38
N GLY A 22 -7.67 -17.79 -2.56
CA GLY A 22 -9.11 -17.87 -2.80
C GLY A 22 -9.81 -18.88 -1.89
N LYS A 23 -9.24 -20.07 -1.70
CA LYS A 23 -9.76 -21.09 -0.78
C LYS A 23 -9.69 -20.64 0.68
N PHE A 24 -8.60 -20.00 1.09
CA PHE A 24 -8.45 -19.46 2.43
C PHE A 24 -9.47 -18.36 2.71
N THR A 25 -9.62 -17.40 1.80
CA THR A 25 -10.54 -16.27 1.95
C THR A 25 -11.99 -16.76 1.95
N SER A 26 -12.37 -17.65 1.04
CA SER A 26 -13.74 -18.19 1.00
C SER A 26 -14.09 -19.02 2.23
N SER A 27 -13.11 -19.74 2.80
CA SER A 27 -13.32 -20.58 3.99
C SER A 27 -13.36 -19.79 5.29
N ARG A 28 -12.51 -18.75 5.44
CA ARG A 28 -12.38 -18.00 6.69
C ARG A 28 -13.24 -16.73 6.71
N PHE A 29 -13.54 -16.17 5.54
CA PHE A 29 -14.27 -14.92 5.38
C PHE A 29 -15.36 -15.05 4.31
N PRO A 30 -16.41 -15.85 4.54
CA PRO A 30 -17.49 -16.01 3.57
C PRO A 30 -18.15 -14.68 3.23
N GLY A 31 -18.32 -14.39 1.94
CA GLY A 31 -18.95 -13.15 1.45
C GLY A 31 -18.07 -11.90 1.51
N TRP A 32 -16.86 -11.99 2.06
CA TRP A 32 -15.88 -10.90 1.99
C TRP A 32 -15.30 -10.81 0.57
N ARG A 33 -14.86 -9.60 0.24
CA ARG A 33 -14.19 -9.30 -1.03
C ARG A 33 -12.70 -9.08 -0.78
N SER A 34 -11.91 -9.20 -1.84
CA SER A 34 -10.47 -9.02 -1.75
C SER A 34 -9.86 -8.44 -3.01
N CYS A 35 -8.65 -7.89 -2.86
CA CYS A 35 -7.74 -7.59 -3.95
C CYS A 35 -6.30 -7.89 -3.50
N THR A 36 -5.42 -8.10 -4.47
CA THR A 36 -4.00 -8.38 -4.24
C THR A 36 -3.16 -7.68 -5.30
N ASN A 37 -1.87 -7.47 -5.04
CA ASN A 37 -0.92 -6.99 -6.04
C ASN A 37 -0.19 -8.13 -6.75
N TYR A 38 -0.81 -9.31 -6.86
CA TYR A 38 -0.18 -10.50 -7.41
C TYR A 38 0.27 -10.32 -8.86
N ASP A 39 -0.54 -9.64 -9.68
CA ASP A 39 -0.26 -9.45 -11.11
C ASP A 39 0.98 -8.56 -11.37
N PHE A 40 1.49 -7.89 -10.34
CA PHE A 40 2.62 -6.96 -10.42
C PHE A 40 3.93 -7.53 -9.86
N ILE A 41 3.85 -8.50 -8.94
CA ILE A 41 5.03 -9.18 -8.38
C ILE A 41 4.70 -10.66 -8.16
N ASP A 42 5.58 -11.53 -8.67
CA ASP A 42 5.58 -12.96 -8.36
C ASP A 42 5.54 -13.21 -6.84
N GLY A 43 4.44 -13.81 -6.39
CA GLY A 43 4.23 -14.19 -5.00
C GLY A 43 3.21 -13.36 -4.24
N SER A 44 2.79 -12.19 -4.75
CA SER A 44 2.02 -11.15 -4.03
C SER A 44 2.58 -10.78 -2.66
N ARG A 45 2.55 -9.49 -2.32
CA ARG A 45 2.98 -9.04 -0.98
C ARG A 45 1.84 -8.52 -0.15
N MET A 46 0.72 -8.20 -0.79
CA MET A 46 -0.41 -7.56 -0.15
C MET A 46 -1.70 -8.30 -0.51
N LEU A 47 -2.47 -8.66 0.52
CA LEU A 47 -3.84 -9.14 0.41
C LEU A 47 -4.71 -8.21 1.25
N ILE A 48 -5.62 -7.50 0.58
CA ILE A 48 -6.61 -6.66 1.26
C ILE A 48 -7.92 -7.41 1.26
N LEU A 49 -8.54 -7.49 2.43
CA LEU A 49 -9.81 -8.16 2.66
C LEU A 49 -10.78 -7.16 3.28
N TRP A 50 -12.02 -7.15 2.80
CA TRP A 50 -13.06 -6.32 3.40
C TRP A 50 -14.44 -6.99 3.37
N ASP A 51 -15.24 -6.67 4.37
CA ASP A 51 -16.63 -7.09 4.44
C ASP A 51 -17.46 -6.29 3.42
N GLY A 52 -17.78 -6.92 2.30
CA GLY A 52 -18.59 -6.32 1.23
C GLY A 52 -20.02 -5.96 1.66
N SER A 53 -20.50 -6.41 2.82
CA SER A 53 -21.78 -5.98 3.38
C SER A 53 -21.69 -4.62 4.10
N ARG A 54 -20.51 -4.24 4.59
CA ARG A 54 -20.28 -3.03 5.40
C ARG A 54 -19.69 -1.88 4.61
N VAL A 55 -18.76 -2.19 3.69
CA VAL A 55 -18.05 -1.18 2.91
C VAL A 55 -18.07 -1.53 1.42
N ASN A 56 -18.12 -0.50 0.58
CA ASN A 56 -17.74 -0.61 -0.81
C ASN A 56 -16.27 -0.19 -0.94
N CYS A 57 -15.47 -0.98 -1.66
CA CYS A 57 -14.09 -0.61 -1.97
C CYS A 57 -13.93 -0.61 -3.49
N ASP A 58 -13.59 0.54 -4.03
CA ASP A 58 -13.25 0.70 -5.44
C ASP A 58 -11.72 0.73 -5.56
N VAL A 59 -11.17 -0.25 -6.29
CA VAL A 59 -9.74 -0.30 -6.56
C VAL A 59 -9.41 0.78 -7.58
N LEU A 60 -8.62 1.77 -7.16
CA LEU A 60 -8.20 2.87 -8.01
C LEU A 60 -6.88 2.55 -8.71
N GLU A 61 -5.95 1.93 -7.98
CA GLU A 61 -4.62 1.60 -8.48
C GLU A 61 -4.06 0.40 -7.71
N ILE A 62 -3.33 -0.47 -8.41
CA ILE A 62 -2.54 -1.55 -7.83
C ILE A 62 -1.15 -1.43 -8.43
N ASP A 63 -0.13 -1.49 -7.58
CA ASP A 63 1.27 -1.53 -7.97
C ASP A 63 2.02 -2.58 -7.13
N SER A 64 3.27 -2.83 -7.52
CA SER A 64 4.26 -3.60 -6.79
C SER A 64 4.41 -3.18 -5.31
N GLN A 65 4.29 -1.89 -4.97
CA GLN A 65 4.56 -1.37 -3.62
C GLN A 65 3.36 -0.77 -2.90
N HIS A 66 2.24 -0.55 -3.60
CA HIS A 66 1.04 0.00 -2.99
C HIS A 66 -0.25 -0.51 -3.63
N ILE A 67 -1.34 -0.40 -2.89
CA ILE A 67 -2.70 -0.58 -3.40
C ILE A 67 -3.52 0.63 -2.95
N HIS A 68 -4.11 1.33 -3.91
CA HIS A 68 -4.90 2.53 -3.68
C HIS A 68 -6.39 2.23 -3.84
N LEU A 69 -7.16 2.46 -2.78
CA LEU A 69 -8.59 2.18 -2.73
C LEU A 69 -9.38 3.44 -2.36
N ARG A 70 -10.57 3.58 -2.95
CA ARG A 70 -11.63 4.38 -2.36
C ARG A 70 -12.50 3.47 -1.51
N VAL A 71 -12.68 3.83 -0.24
CA VAL A 71 -13.53 3.11 0.70
C VAL A 71 -14.75 3.94 1.02
N THR A 72 -15.94 3.38 0.84
CA THR A 72 -17.22 4.00 1.19
C THR A 72 -17.94 3.14 2.20
N CYS A 73 -18.20 3.69 3.39
CA CYS A 73 -19.04 3.02 4.38
C CYS A 73 -20.49 2.98 3.90
N LYS A 74 -21.10 1.79 3.81
CA LYS A 74 -22.47 1.65 3.31
C LYS A 74 -23.52 2.23 4.25
N VAL A 75 -23.22 2.27 5.55
CA VAL A 75 -24.16 2.80 6.55
C VAL A 75 -24.10 4.32 6.59
N THR A 76 -22.91 4.90 6.75
CA THR A 76 -22.75 6.35 6.92
C THR A 76 -22.62 7.10 5.60
N GLN A 77 -22.40 6.40 4.48
CA GLN A 77 -22.10 6.96 3.17
C GLN A 77 -20.83 7.82 3.12
N VAL A 78 -20.04 7.84 4.19
CA VAL A 78 -18.75 8.52 4.25
C VAL A 78 -17.76 7.78 3.36
N SER A 79 -17.05 8.55 2.53
CA SER A 79 -16.01 8.04 1.65
C SER A 79 -14.65 8.64 1.99
N PHE A 80 -13.63 7.81 1.95
CA PHE A 80 -12.24 8.19 2.15
C PHE A 80 -11.34 7.36 1.25
N ILE A 81 -10.10 7.80 1.11
CA ILE A 81 -9.09 7.13 0.32
C ILE A 81 -8.15 6.38 1.27
N VAL A 82 -7.75 5.18 0.90
CA VAL A 82 -6.75 4.40 1.61
C VAL A 82 -5.68 3.93 0.64
N THR A 83 -4.44 4.26 0.92
CA THR A 83 -3.27 3.65 0.29
C THR A 83 -2.67 2.64 1.25
N PHE A 84 -2.71 1.38 0.87
CA PHE A 84 -1.93 0.35 1.53
C PHE A 84 -0.53 0.34 0.93
N VAL A 85 0.52 0.24 1.75
CA VAL A 85 1.92 0.29 1.31
C VAL A 85 2.68 -0.90 1.87
N TYR A 86 3.52 -1.52 1.02
CA TYR A 86 4.53 -2.48 1.44
C TYR A 86 5.85 -2.14 0.74
N LEU A 87 6.68 -1.34 1.40
CA LEU A 87 7.89 -0.78 0.83
C LEU A 87 9.00 -1.81 0.69
N VAL A 88 9.69 -1.77 -0.45
CA VAL A 88 10.94 -2.51 -0.65
C VAL A 88 12.07 -1.76 0.06
N TYR A 89 13.00 -2.50 0.67
CA TYR A 89 14.23 -1.95 1.25
C TYR A 89 15.23 -1.50 0.16
N CYS A 90 14.81 -0.59 -0.72
CA CYS A 90 15.65 0.07 -1.70
C CYS A 90 15.30 1.56 -1.71
N ILE A 91 16.29 2.41 -1.41
CA ILE A 91 16.08 3.87 -1.27
C ILE A 91 15.52 4.49 -2.56
N VAL A 92 16.02 4.05 -3.71
CA VAL A 92 15.60 4.60 -5.01
C VAL A 92 14.13 4.29 -5.27
N GLU A 93 13.72 3.04 -5.07
CA GLU A 93 12.32 2.62 -5.24
C GLU A 93 11.39 3.28 -4.23
N ARG A 94 11.86 3.46 -3.00
CA ARG A 94 11.11 4.17 -1.96
C ARG A 94 10.85 5.63 -2.33
N ARG A 95 11.84 6.35 -2.88
CA ARG A 95 11.66 7.74 -3.32
C ARG A 95 10.66 7.87 -4.48
N LYS A 96 10.69 6.94 -5.44
CA LYS A 96 9.67 6.89 -6.50
C LYS A 96 8.27 6.75 -5.93
N LEU A 97 8.09 5.90 -4.90
CA LEU A 97 6.80 5.80 -4.22
C LEU A 97 6.42 7.12 -3.55
N TRP A 98 7.35 7.79 -2.86
CA TRP A 98 7.07 9.08 -2.22
C TRP A 98 6.65 10.16 -3.21
N ASP A 99 7.34 10.27 -4.35
CA ASP A 99 7.00 11.21 -5.40
C ASP A 99 5.60 10.92 -5.97
N HIS A 100 5.28 9.64 -6.19
CA HIS A 100 3.95 9.20 -6.62
C HIS A 100 2.86 9.56 -5.61
N LEU A 101 3.06 9.19 -4.35
CA LEU A 101 2.10 9.47 -3.28
C LEU A 101 1.94 10.96 -3.02
N PHE A 102 2.99 11.76 -3.22
CA PHE A 102 2.91 13.22 -3.15
C PHE A 102 1.98 13.78 -4.23
N LEU A 103 2.11 13.32 -5.48
CA LEU A 103 1.23 13.72 -6.58
C LEU A 103 -0.23 13.31 -6.30
N VAL A 104 -0.44 12.07 -5.85
CA VAL A 104 -1.77 11.57 -5.48
C VAL A 104 -2.36 12.44 -4.36
N GLY A 105 -1.68 12.53 -3.21
CA GLY A 105 -2.16 13.27 -2.03
C GLY A 105 -2.41 14.76 -2.29
N SER A 106 -1.64 15.37 -3.17
CA SER A 106 -1.84 16.77 -3.58
C SER A 106 -3.11 16.98 -4.39
N ALA A 107 -3.55 15.96 -5.14
CA ALA A 107 -4.74 16.00 -5.98
C ALA A 107 -6.02 15.51 -5.28
N LEU A 108 -5.90 14.85 -4.11
CA LEU A 108 -7.04 14.30 -3.39
C LEU A 108 -7.92 15.38 -2.77
N THR A 109 -9.24 15.19 -2.89
CA THR A 109 -10.29 16.02 -2.26
C THR A 109 -10.99 15.32 -1.10
N LEU A 110 -10.75 14.02 -0.91
CA LEU A 110 -11.31 13.21 0.17
C LEU A 110 -10.27 13.01 1.28
N PRO A 111 -10.70 12.73 2.52
CA PRO A 111 -9.80 12.30 3.59
C PRO A 111 -8.95 11.12 3.12
N TRP A 112 -7.67 11.09 3.50
CA TRP A 112 -6.73 10.10 2.99
C TRP A 112 -5.96 9.43 4.12
N ILE A 113 -5.86 8.11 4.04
CA ILE A 113 -5.14 7.27 4.98
C ILE A 113 -4.05 6.53 4.20
N ILE A 114 -2.84 6.51 4.72
CA ILE A 114 -1.74 5.69 4.24
C ILE A 114 -1.37 4.71 5.36
N VAL A 115 -1.41 3.42 5.05
CA VAL A 115 -1.20 2.35 6.03
C VAL A 115 -0.26 1.30 5.46
N GLY A 116 0.64 0.80 6.29
CA GLY A 116 1.30 -0.47 6.01
C GLY A 116 2.70 -0.55 6.56
N ASP A 117 3.52 -1.35 5.89
CA ASP A 117 4.91 -1.55 6.24
C ASP A 117 5.78 -0.67 5.37
N PHE A 118 6.31 0.39 5.96
CA PHE A 118 7.20 1.29 5.25
C PHE A 118 8.66 0.84 5.28
N ASN A 119 9.00 -0.23 6.02
CA ASN A 119 10.37 -0.72 6.20
C ASN A 119 11.38 0.41 6.50
N CYS A 120 10.93 1.45 7.19
CA CYS A 120 11.70 2.61 7.58
C CYS A 120 11.49 2.90 9.06
N TYR A 121 12.54 3.42 9.69
CA TYR A 121 12.50 3.79 11.09
C TYR A 121 11.83 5.16 11.21
N SER A 122 10.78 5.27 12.02
CA SER A 122 10.12 6.53 12.37
C SER A 122 10.97 7.41 13.30
N SER A 123 11.86 6.79 14.08
CA SER A 123 12.80 7.46 14.98
C SER A 123 14.09 6.68 15.15
N SER A 124 15.13 7.35 15.67
CA SER A 124 16.37 6.67 16.04
C SER A 124 16.22 5.65 17.16
N ASN A 125 15.17 5.79 17.97
CA ASN A 125 14.91 4.93 19.11
C ASN A 125 14.17 3.65 18.72
N ASP A 126 13.62 3.56 17.50
CA ASP A 126 12.88 2.38 17.03
C ASP A 126 13.81 1.24 16.59
N LYS A 127 15.13 1.51 16.52
CA LYS A 127 16.12 0.52 16.13
C LYS A 127 16.67 -0.24 17.35
N VAL A 128 16.25 -1.49 17.49
CA VAL A 128 16.87 -2.45 18.42
C VAL A 128 17.89 -3.29 17.66
N GLY A 129 19.18 -2.90 17.71
CA GLY A 129 20.30 -3.61 17.07
C GLY A 129 20.60 -3.23 15.61
N GLY A 130 21.83 -3.51 15.16
CA GLY A 130 22.35 -3.18 13.81
C GLY A 130 23.20 -1.90 13.75
N GLY A 131 23.77 -1.57 12.57
CA GLY A 131 24.62 -0.36 12.38
C GLY A 131 23.85 0.95 12.54
N ALA A 132 24.54 2.09 12.69
CA ALA A 132 23.89 3.39 12.88
C ALA A 132 22.85 3.69 11.79
N LEU A 133 21.70 4.24 12.19
CA LEU A 133 20.74 4.77 11.22
C LEU A 133 21.40 5.90 10.44
N ARG A 134 21.24 5.87 9.13
CA ARG A 134 21.78 6.93 8.31
C ARG A 134 20.73 8.04 8.27
N PRO A 135 21.10 9.32 8.41
CA PRO A 135 20.13 10.42 8.50
C PRO A 135 19.08 10.44 7.36
N TYR A 136 19.47 9.98 6.17
CA TYR A 136 18.59 9.88 5.01
C TYR A 136 17.54 8.76 5.09
N ASP A 137 17.73 7.75 5.96
CA ASP A 137 16.74 6.68 6.15
C ASP A 137 15.45 7.19 6.83
N ILE A 138 15.57 8.28 7.61
CA ILE A 138 14.46 8.91 8.35
C ILE A 138 13.97 10.18 7.65
N LYS A 139 14.90 10.98 7.12
CA LYS A 139 14.60 12.29 6.51
C LYS A 139 13.57 12.21 5.39
N ASP A 140 13.70 11.23 4.49
CA ASP A 140 12.79 11.10 3.34
C ASP A 140 11.32 10.92 3.80
N LEU A 141 11.08 10.12 4.85
CA LEU A 141 9.74 9.91 5.41
C LEU A 141 9.21 11.18 6.11
N LEU A 142 10.06 11.85 6.89
CA LEU A 142 9.67 13.07 7.60
C LEU A 142 9.33 14.20 6.62
N ASP A 143 10.14 14.37 5.57
CA ASP A 143 9.89 15.37 4.52
C ASP A 143 8.56 15.08 3.80
N PHE A 144 8.34 13.81 3.41
CA PHE A 144 7.07 13.37 2.80
C PHE A 144 5.87 13.68 3.70
N ARG A 145 5.97 13.32 4.99
CA ARG A 145 4.93 13.57 5.99
C ARG A 145 4.62 15.06 6.12
N MET A 146 5.65 15.89 6.25
CA MET A 146 5.50 17.34 6.37
C MET A 146 4.91 17.97 5.11
N ALA A 147 5.35 17.53 3.93
CA ALA A 147 4.90 18.08 2.66
C ALA A 147 3.39 17.89 2.40
N LEU A 148 2.81 16.81 2.94
CA LEU A 148 1.39 16.48 2.78
C LEU A 148 0.54 16.81 4.02
N GLY A 149 1.16 17.28 5.11
CA GLY A 149 0.47 17.52 6.37
C GLY A 149 -0.09 16.23 6.99
N LEU A 150 0.65 15.12 6.86
CA LEU A 150 0.25 13.83 7.40
C LEU A 150 0.49 13.77 8.91
N GLU A 151 -0.47 13.23 9.64
CA GLU A 151 -0.38 12.97 11.07
C GLU A 151 -0.23 11.47 11.33
N ASP A 152 0.58 11.12 12.33
CA ASP A 152 0.76 9.74 12.75
C ASP A 152 -0.36 9.35 13.71
N VAL A 153 -1.05 8.25 13.42
CA VAL A 153 -2.09 7.70 14.28
C VAL A 153 -1.46 6.63 15.17
N VAL A 154 -0.94 7.09 16.30
CA VAL A 154 -0.09 6.34 17.25
C VAL A 154 -0.81 5.14 17.93
N HIS A 155 -2.10 4.91 17.67
CA HIS A 155 -2.92 3.99 18.48
C HIS A 155 -3.23 2.62 17.88
N LEU A 156 -2.64 2.24 16.74
CA LEU A 156 -2.80 0.92 16.13
C LEU A 156 -1.41 0.26 16.02
N ASP A 157 -1.22 -0.87 16.71
CA ASP A 157 0.07 -1.54 16.97
C ASP A 157 1.06 -1.62 15.79
N LYS A 158 2.37 -1.49 16.10
CA LYS A 158 3.61 -1.86 15.35
C LYS A 158 3.77 -1.49 13.87
N TRP A 159 2.72 -1.07 13.19
CA TRP A 159 2.71 -0.62 11.80
C TRP A 159 2.52 0.89 11.79
N LEU A 160 3.18 1.59 10.87
CA LEU A 160 3.02 3.04 10.77
C LEU A 160 1.68 3.32 10.06
N HIS A 161 0.88 4.20 10.65
CA HIS A 161 -0.42 4.61 10.12
C HIS A 161 -0.40 6.13 9.98
N LEU A 162 -0.36 6.64 8.75
CA LEU A 162 -0.39 8.07 8.48
C LEU A 162 -1.77 8.48 7.98
N VAL A 163 -2.32 9.57 8.51
CA VAL A 163 -3.61 10.11 8.11
C VAL A 163 -3.46 11.56 7.70
N GLN A 164 -4.03 11.91 6.55
CA GLN A 164 -4.23 13.29 6.13
C GLN A 164 -5.63 13.72 6.54
N VAL A 165 -5.72 14.68 7.45
CA VAL A 165 -6.98 15.33 7.83
C VAL A 165 -7.03 16.67 7.08
N ARG A 166 -7.94 16.80 6.10
CA ARG A 166 -8.32 18.08 5.48
C ARG A 166 -9.80 18.31 5.68
#